data_AF-A0A3E2V7R7-F1
#
_entry.id   AF-A0A3E2V7R7-F1
#
_cell.length_a   1.000
_cell.length_b   1.000
_cell.length_c   1.000
_cell.angle_alpha   90.00
_cell.angle_beta   90.00
_cell.angle_gamma   90.00
#
_symmetry.space_group_name_H-M   'P 1'
#
loop_
_entity.id
_entity.type
_entity.pdbx_description
1 polymer ?
#
loop_
_entity_poly.entity_id
_entity_poly.type
_entity_poly.pdbx_seq_one_letter_code
_entity_poly.pdbx_strand_id
1 'polypeptide(L)'
;MQQRTYDFLAKLKVPMLTFGGELMGEAVEMVVDDLNSHRFMSMRDIEASLADKFNCSPGVADRRMRYALDMAEYRSGGVNVELENLKSMYDIKVLSLKKFLYAAGRGLMMEVSVGNDRG
;
A
#
# COMPACT_ATOMS: atom_id res chain seq x y z
N MET A 1 -0.37 -4.61 11.50
CA MET A 1 -1.34 -3.87 10.68
C MET A 1 -2.47 -3.29 11.52
N GLN A 2 -2.65 -1.99 11.43
CA GLN A 2 -3.68 -1.18 12.05
C GLN A 2 -4.99 -1.25 11.23
N GLN A 3 -6.14 -1.17 11.91
CA GLN A 3 -7.45 -1.27 11.26
C GLN A 3 -7.65 -0.23 10.15
N ARG A 4 -7.18 1.01 10.34
CA ARG A 4 -7.26 2.06 9.32
C ARG A 4 -6.52 1.71 8.03
N THR A 5 -5.35 1.08 8.14
CA THR A 5 -4.55 0.65 6.98
C THR A 5 -5.31 -0.43 6.23
N TYR A 6 -5.91 -1.37 6.96
CA TYR A 6 -6.77 -2.39 6.39
C TYR A 6 -7.95 -1.79 5.64
N ASP A 7 -8.70 -0.89 6.28
CA ASP A 7 -9.90 -0.28 5.70
C ASP A 7 -9.57 0.54 4.45
N PHE A 8 -8.48 1.32 4.49
CA PHE A 8 -7.99 2.10 3.37
C PHE A 8 -7.59 1.22 2.18
N LEU A 9 -6.82 0.14 2.42
CA LEU A 9 -6.42 -0.78 1.35
C LEU A 9 -7.60 -1.60 0.81
N ALA A 10 -8.56 -1.96 1.65
CA ALA A 10 -9.80 -2.60 1.23
C ALA A 10 -10.65 -1.68 0.34
N LYS A 11 -10.69 -0.37 0.62
CA LYS A 11 -11.32 0.64 -0.24
C LYS A 11 -10.65 0.69 -1.61
N LEU A 12 -9.32 0.60 -1.66
CA LEU A 12 -8.52 0.45 -2.88
C LEU A 12 -8.63 -0.94 -3.54
N LYS A 13 -9.50 -1.82 -3.05
CA LYS A 13 -9.72 -3.20 -3.55
C LYS A 13 -8.49 -4.10 -3.50
N VAL A 14 -7.53 -3.82 -2.62
CA VAL A 14 -6.44 -4.74 -2.32
C VAL A 14 -7.03 -6.01 -1.69
N PRO A 15 -6.63 -7.22 -2.11
CA PRO A 15 -7.17 -8.48 -1.58
C PRO A 15 -6.62 -8.77 -0.17
N MET A 16 -7.20 -8.13 0.84
CA MET A 16 -6.68 -8.14 2.22
C MET A 16 -6.68 -9.51 2.91
N LEU A 17 -7.47 -10.47 2.42
CA LEU A 17 -7.49 -11.85 2.95
C LEU A 17 -6.40 -12.74 2.32
N THR A 18 -5.48 -12.16 1.56
CA THR A 18 -4.34 -12.88 0.97
C THR A 18 -3.04 -12.46 1.64
N PHE A 19 -2.05 -13.33 1.60
CA PHE A 19 -0.71 -13.00 2.10
C PHE A 19 -0.12 -11.77 1.40
N GLY A 20 -0.42 -11.54 0.12
CA GLY A 20 0.01 -10.33 -0.59
C GLY A 20 -0.64 -9.06 -0.06
N GLY A 21 -1.92 -9.11 0.34
CA GLY A 21 -2.61 -8.00 0.99
C GLY A 21 -2.07 -7.71 2.39
N GLU A 22 -1.73 -8.75 3.16
CA GLU A 22 -1.11 -8.60 4.47
C GLU A 22 0.28 -7.92 4.39
N LEU A 23 1.14 -8.40 3.48
CA LEU A 23 2.43 -7.79 3.19
C LEU A 23 2.29 -6.33 2.75
N MET A 24 1.27 -6.03 1.95
CA MET A 24 0.99 -4.68 1.46
C MET A 24 0.58 -3.74 2.60
N GLY A 25 -0.26 -4.20 3.52
CA GLY A 25 -0.63 -3.45 4.72
C GLY A 25 0.58 -3.09 5.56
N GLU A 26 1.46 -4.06 5.81
CA GLU A 26 2.69 -3.81 6.56
C GLU A 26 3.64 -2.86 5.81
N ALA A 27 3.81 -3.05 4.50
CA ALA A 27 4.66 -2.19 3.69
C ALA A 27 4.18 -0.73 3.68
N VAL A 28 2.87 -0.51 3.65
CA VAL A 28 2.29 0.84 3.73
C VAL A 28 2.55 1.47 5.09
N GLU A 29 2.43 0.70 6.19
CA GLU A 29 2.76 1.20 7.54
C GLU A 29 4.23 1.60 7.66
N MET A 30 5.16 0.78 7.15
CA MET A 30 6.58 1.16 7.11
C MET A 30 6.80 2.45 6.32
N VAL A 31 6.13 2.61 5.18
CA VAL A 31 6.25 3.82 4.36
C VAL A 31 5.66 5.04 5.06
N VAL A 32 4.55 4.90 5.80
CA VAL A 32 3.98 5.98 6.61
C VAL A 32 4.96 6.43 7.69
N ASP A 33 5.58 5.48 8.41
CA ASP A 33 6.56 5.80 9.45
C ASP A 33 7.80 6.51 8.88
N ASP A 34 8.24 6.10 7.70
CA ASP A 34 9.34 6.77 7.00
C ASP A 34 8.97 8.15 6.48
N LEU A 35 7.76 8.33 5.94
CA LEU A 35 7.25 9.64 5.53
C LEU A 35 7.18 10.60 6.72
N ASN A 36 6.68 10.15 7.88
CA ASN A 36 6.67 10.91 9.13
C ASN A 36 8.09 11.29 9.59
N SER A 37 9.06 10.41 9.35
CA SER A 37 10.47 10.61 9.70
C SER A 37 11.27 11.36 8.63
N HIS A 38 10.64 11.84 7.55
CA HIS A 38 11.30 12.47 6.40
C HIS A 38 12.39 11.59 5.76
N ARG A 39 12.20 10.27 5.77
CA ARG A 39 13.09 9.27 5.18
C ARG A 39 12.49 8.64 3.93
N PHE A 40 13.35 7.97 3.16
CA PHE A 40 12.94 7.18 1.99
C PHE A 40 13.53 5.78 2.08
N MET A 41 12.68 4.78 1.87
CA MET A 41 13.04 3.37 1.83
C MET A 41 13.20 2.89 0.39
N SER A 42 14.22 2.07 0.13
CA SER A 42 14.32 1.35 -1.14
C SER A 42 13.33 0.18 -1.15
N MET A 43 12.94 -0.30 -2.35
CA MET A 43 12.12 -1.52 -2.44
C MET A 43 12.83 -2.72 -1.80
N ARG A 44 14.17 -2.79 -1.95
CA ARG A 44 14.97 -3.86 -1.37
C ARG A 44 14.89 -3.87 0.16
N ASP A 45 14.88 -2.70 0.80
CA ASP A 45 14.80 -2.59 2.26
C ASP A 45 13.38 -2.92 2.76
N ILE A 46 12.34 -2.52 2.02
CA ILE A 46 10.95 -2.92 2.30
C ILE A 46 10.83 -4.45 2.22
N GLU A 47 11.28 -5.04 1.10
CA GLU A 47 11.22 -6.49 0.86
C GLU A 47 12.02 -7.26 1.90
N ALA A 48 13.20 -6.78 2.31
CA ALA A 48 14.01 -7.40 3.35
C ALA A 48 13.33 -7.34 4.73
N SER A 49 12.76 -6.19 5.08
CA SER A 49 12.03 -6.02 6.36
C SER A 49 10.79 -6.92 6.43
N LEU A 50 10.04 -7.01 5.33
CA LEU A 50 8.90 -7.93 5.21
C LEU A 50 9.34 -9.39 5.27
N ALA A 51 10.41 -9.73 4.57
CA ALA A 51 10.95 -11.09 4.54
C ALA A 51 11.30 -11.59 5.94
N ASP A 52 12.01 -10.75 6.71
CA ASP A 52 12.36 -11.02 8.10
C ASP A 52 11.10 -11.16 8.97
N LYS A 53 10.19 -10.19 8.91
CA LYS A 53 8.98 -10.18 9.75
C LYS A 53 8.05 -11.36 9.50
N PHE A 54 7.85 -11.73 8.23
CA PHE A 54 6.88 -12.76 7.83
C PHE A 54 7.53 -14.12 7.56
N ASN A 55 8.81 -14.29 7.89
CA ASN A 55 9.58 -15.52 7.65
C ASN A 55 9.43 -16.03 6.21
N CYS A 56 9.63 -15.14 5.24
CA CYS A 56 9.61 -15.46 3.81
C CYS A 56 10.84 -14.88 3.10
N SER A 57 11.04 -15.15 1.81
CA SER A 57 12.15 -14.53 1.07
C SER A 57 11.75 -13.16 0.50
N PRO A 58 12.69 -12.21 0.33
CA PRO A 58 12.39 -10.90 -0.26
C PRO A 58 11.70 -11.00 -1.62
N GLY A 59 12.12 -11.96 -2.47
CA GLY A 59 11.48 -12.20 -3.76
C GLY A 59 10.07 -12.79 -3.67
N VAL A 60 9.75 -13.53 -2.61
CA VAL A 60 8.36 -13.96 -2.34
C VAL A 60 7.53 -12.76 -1.90
N ALA A 61 8.05 -11.90 -1.03
CA ALA A 61 7.36 -10.70 -0.59
C ALA A 61 7.02 -9.78 -1.78
N ASP A 62 8.00 -9.46 -2.62
CA ASP A 62 7.81 -8.66 -3.84
C ASP A 62 6.74 -9.27 -4.76
N ARG A 63 6.86 -10.56 -5.11
CA ARG A 63 5.93 -11.23 -6.03
C ARG A 63 4.50 -11.22 -5.49
N ARG A 64 4.32 -11.46 -4.20
CA ARG A 64 3.00 -11.51 -3.56
C ARG A 64 2.36 -10.13 -3.51
N MET A 65 3.12 -9.09 -3.20
CA MET A 65 2.63 -7.72 -3.24
C MET A 65 2.26 -7.29 -4.66
N ARG A 66 3.10 -7.54 -5.66
CA ARG A 66 2.77 -7.23 -7.06
C ARG A 66 1.49 -7.92 -7.51
N TYR A 67 1.35 -9.20 -7.21
CA TYR A 67 0.13 -9.94 -7.54
C TYR A 67 -1.11 -9.36 -6.86
N ALA A 68 -1.01 -8.93 -5.60
CA ALA A 68 -2.11 -8.26 -4.90
C ALA A 68 -2.46 -6.90 -5.55
N LEU A 69 -1.47 -6.15 -6.01
CA LEU A 69 -1.67 -4.90 -6.74
C LEU A 69 -2.34 -5.14 -8.10
N ASP A 70 -1.87 -6.14 -8.85
CA ASP A 70 -2.47 -6.52 -10.14
C ASP A 70 -3.93 -6.95 -9.97
N MET A 71 -4.25 -7.66 -8.89
CA MET A 71 -5.64 -7.99 -8.56
C MET A 71 -6.47 -6.74 -8.26
N ALA A 72 -5.92 -5.79 -7.52
CA ALA A 72 -6.60 -4.53 -7.23
C ALA A 72 -6.84 -3.70 -8.50
N GLU A 73 -5.92 -3.72 -9.46
CA GLU A 73 -6.05 -2.97 -10.72
C GLU A 73 -7.01 -3.64 -11.72
N TYR A 74 -6.98 -4.97 -11.84
CA TYR A 74 -7.66 -5.66 -12.95
C TYR A 74 -8.80 -6.60 -12.56
N ARG A 75 -8.86 -7.12 -11.33
CA ARG A 75 -9.90 -8.12 -10.95
C ARG A 75 -11.19 -7.52 -10.38
N SER A 76 -11.31 -6.21 -10.29
CA SER A 76 -12.52 -5.54 -9.80
C SER A 76 -13.75 -5.64 -10.73
N GLY A 77 -13.68 -6.35 -11.87
CA GLY A 77 -14.78 -6.47 -12.83
C GLY A 77 -15.11 -5.16 -13.56
N GLY A 78 -14.21 -4.17 -13.46
CA GLY A 78 -14.34 -2.81 -13.96
C GLY A 78 -13.17 -1.95 -13.45
N VAL A 79 -13.10 -0.69 -13.90
CA VAL A 79 -12.06 0.25 -13.48
C VAL A 79 -12.16 0.46 -11.96
N ASN A 80 -11.05 0.23 -11.25
CA ASN A 80 -10.96 0.53 -9.83
C ASN A 80 -10.87 2.05 -9.62
N VAL A 81 -12.02 2.69 -9.50
CA VAL A 81 -12.15 4.16 -9.41
C VAL A 81 -11.34 4.73 -8.24
N GLU A 82 -11.31 4.05 -7.09
CA GLU A 82 -10.54 4.50 -5.93
C GLU A 82 -9.03 4.47 -6.20
N LEU A 83 -8.56 3.42 -6.87
CA LEU A 83 -7.15 3.34 -7.31
C LEU A 83 -6.82 4.37 -8.39
N GLU A 84 -7.72 4.64 -9.33
CA GLU A 84 -7.53 5.70 -10.32
C GLU A 84 -7.53 7.11 -9.70
N ASN A 85 -8.39 7.35 -8.70
CA ASN A 85 -8.37 8.60 -7.93
C ASN A 85 -7.04 8.77 -7.21
N LEU A 86 -6.52 7.71 -6.60
CA LEU A 86 -5.20 7.72 -5.97
C LEU A 86 -4.09 8.01 -6.98
N LYS A 87 -4.13 7.37 -8.16
CA LYS A 87 -3.17 7.62 -9.25
C LYS A 87 -3.23 9.07 -9.71
N SER A 88 -4.43 9.61 -9.91
CA SER A 88 -4.66 11.01 -10.32
C SER A 88 -4.15 12.01 -9.28
N MET A 89 -4.46 11.77 -8.00
CA MET A 89 -4.03 12.63 -6.87
C MET A 89 -2.50 12.81 -6.80
N TYR A 90 -1.75 11.79 -7.18
CA TYR A 90 -0.28 11.78 -7.11
C TYR A 90 0.41 11.76 -8.49
N ASP A 91 -0.31 12.12 -9.57
CA ASP A 91 0.18 12.13 -10.97
C ASP A 91 0.91 10.83 -11.40
N ILE A 92 0.34 9.68 -11.04
CA ILE A 92 0.88 8.35 -11.36
C ILE A 92 0.39 7.90 -12.74
N LYS A 93 1.20 8.17 -13.76
CA LYS A 93 0.92 7.72 -15.14
C LYS A 93 1.10 6.22 -15.35
N VAL A 94 2.10 5.64 -14.69
CA VAL A 94 2.40 4.20 -14.72
C VAL A 94 2.52 3.71 -13.29
N LEU A 95 1.59 2.83 -12.91
CA LEU A 95 1.53 2.25 -11.58
C LEU A 95 2.67 1.24 -11.41
N SER A 96 3.36 1.35 -10.28
CA SER A 96 4.37 0.38 -9.85
C SER A 96 4.16 0.16 -8.36
N LEU A 97 4.61 -0.99 -7.84
CA LEU A 97 4.47 -1.30 -6.43
C LEU A 97 5.03 -0.19 -5.53
N LYS A 98 6.23 0.34 -5.83
CA LYS A 98 6.80 1.45 -5.04
C LYS A 98 5.90 2.69 -5.05
N LYS A 99 5.47 3.13 -6.24
CA LYS A 99 4.60 4.32 -6.35
C LYS A 99 3.27 4.11 -5.63
N PHE A 100 2.70 2.92 -5.74
CA PHE A 100 1.50 2.55 -5.02
C PHE A 100 1.70 2.67 -3.51
N LEU A 101 2.74 2.05 -2.94
CA LEU A 101 3.00 2.06 -1.50
C LEU A 101 3.15 3.50 -0.96
N TYR A 102 3.88 4.36 -1.68
CA TYR A 102 4.06 5.76 -1.30
C TYR A 102 2.79 6.60 -1.45
N ALA A 103 2.02 6.40 -2.51
CA ALA A 103 0.74 7.07 -2.69
C ALA A 103 -0.28 6.63 -1.63
N ALA A 104 -0.34 5.33 -1.35
CA ALA A 104 -1.19 4.75 -0.32
C ALA A 104 -0.80 5.27 1.07
N GLY A 105 0.49 5.31 1.40
CA GLY A 105 0.97 5.87 2.67
C GLY A 105 0.59 7.34 2.83
N ARG A 106 0.82 8.18 1.81
CA ARG A 106 0.40 9.59 1.84
C ARG A 106 -1.12 9.75 1.90
N GLY A 107 -1.87 8.94 1.15
CA GLY A 107 -3.34 8.95 1.16
C GLY A 107 -3.91 8.61 2.53
N LEU A 108 -3.35 7.58 3.18
CA LEU A 108 -3.72 7.19 4.54
C LEU A 108 -3.44 8.30 5.54
N MET A 109 -2.29 8.98 5.43
CA MET A 109 -1.96 10.14 6.29
C MET A 109 -2.94 11.30 6.10
N MET A 110 -3.38 11.58 4.87
CA MET A 110 -4.35 12.65 4.61
C MET A 110 -5.76 12.32 5.12
N GLU A 111 -6.22 11.07 5.00
CA GLU A 111 -7.50 10.66 5.58
C GLU A 111 -7.50 10.82 7.12
N VAL A 112 -6.34 10.65 7.77
CA VAL A 112 -6.18 10.89 9.21
C VAL A 112 -6.33 12.37 9.57
N SER A 113 -5.77 13.29 8.77
CA SER A 113 -5.92 14.73 9.02
C SER A 113 -7.37 15.19 8.89
N VAL A 114 -8.12 14.69 7.89
CA VAL A 114 -9.53 15.08 7.69
C VAL A 114 -10.46 14.49 8.75
N GLY A 115 -10.13 13.32 9.31
CA GLY A 115 -10.89 12.71 10.40
C GLY A 115 -10.76 13.44 11.75
N ASN A 116 -9.69 14.21 11.94
CA ASN A 116 -9.40 14.88 13.21
C ASN A 116 -10.03 16.28 13.36
N ASP A 117 -10.56 16.84 12.27
CA ASP A 117 -11.24 18.15 12.24
C ASP A 117 -12.76 18.08 12.54
N ARG A 118 -13.27 16.91 12.93
CA ARG A 118 -14.70 16.68 13.27
C ARG A 118 -14.94 16.35 14.75
N GLY A 119 -14.03 16.74 15.64
CA GLY A 119 -14.16 16.61 17.09
C GLY A 119 -14.67 17.88 17.76
#